data_AF-A0A7W8W560-F1
#
_entry.id   AF-A0A7W8W560-F1
#
_cell.length_a   1.000
_cell.length_b   1.000
_cell.length_c   1.000
_cell.angle_alpha   90.00
_cell.angle_beta   90.00
_cell.angle_gamma   90.00
#
_symmetry.space_group_name_H-M   'P 1'
#
loop_
_entity.id
_entity.type
_entity.pdbx_description
1 polymer ?
#
loop_
_entity_poly.entity_id
_entity_poly.type
_entity_poly.pdbx_seq_one_letter_code
_entity_poly.pdbx_strand_id
1 'polypeptide(L)'
;MATRSGLPASEVDAALSHCDANQMSMNLCAWREQIVAEQKLEQVVEGKAAVSASCKAAIEKRLTAWKTRRDANCKKSASREWGGGSMLPTAVAMCKTAETERMSKAIEASGCR
;
A
#
# COMPACT_ATOMS: atom_id res chain seq x y z
N MET A 1 -3.91 -0.95 -12.55
CA MET A 1 -4.81 -1.89 -11.82
C MET A 1 -5.31 -3.02 -12.71
N ALA A 2 -5.74 -2.76 -13.95
CA ALA A 2 -6.07 -3.78 -14.96
C ALA A 2 -5.03 -4.92 -15.08
N THR A 3 -3.74 -4.60 -15.21
CA THR A 3 -2.67 -5.63 -15.25
C THR A 3 -2.59 -6.49 -13.98
N ARG A 4 -2.89 -5.91 -12.82
CA ARG A 4 -2.85 -6.61 -11.52
C ARG A 4 -4.10 -7.45 -11.28
N SER A 5 -5.25 -7.02 -11.79
CA SER A 5 -6.53 -7.74 -11.66
C SER A 5 -6.74 -8.77 -12.76
N GLY A 6 -6.07 -8.64 -13.91
CA GLY A 6 -6.35 -9.43 -15.10
C GLY A 6 -7.66 -9.06 -15.80
N LEU A 7 -8.32 -7.97 -15.37
CA LEU A 7 -9.60 -7.51 -15.91
C LEU A 7 -9.40 -6.36 -16.92
N PRO A 8 -10.31 -6.20 -17.90
CA PRO A 8 -10.38 -5.01 -18.74
C PRO A 8 -10.48 -3.72 -17.92
N ALA A 9 -9.95 -2.62 -18.45
CA ALA A 9 -9.98 -1.33 -17.77
C ALA A 9 -11.42 -0.88 -17.42
N SER A 10 -12.37 -1.07 -18.33
CA SER A 10 -13.78 -0.74 -18.12
C SER A 10 -14.42 -1.53 -16.96
N GLU A 11 -14.04 -2.80 -16.79
CA GLU A 11 -14.53 -3.62 -15.68
C GLU A 11 -13.89 -3.21 -14.34
N VAL A 12 -12.61 -2.83 -14.36
CA VAL A 12 -11.95 -2.25 -13.20
C VAL A 12 -12.62 -0.94 -12.81
N ASP A 13 -12.91 -0.06 -13.76
CA ASP A 13 -13.55 1.24 -13.49
C ASP A 13 -14.95 1.07 -12.91
N ALA A 14 -15.76 0.16 -13.47
CA ALA A 14 -17.09 -0.15 -12.96
C ALA A 14 -17.04 -0.75 -11.54
N ALA A 15 -16.06 -1.61 -11.24
CA ALA A 15 -15.89 -2.14 -9.89
C ALA A 15 -15.44 -1.07 -8.89
N LEU A 16 -14.61 -0.12 -9.33
CA LEU A 16 -14.12 0.98 -8.49
C LEU A 16 -15.19 2.05 -8.20
N SER A 17 -16.28 2.11 -8.97
CA SER A 17 -17.40 3.03 -8.70
C SER A 17 -18.35 2.52 -7.60
N HIS A 18 -18.33 1.21 -7.30
CA HIS A 18 -19.18 0.59 -6.28
C HIS A 18 -18.39 -0.41 -5.42
N CYS A 19 -17.57 0.12 -4.50
CA CYS A 19 -16.64 -0.67 -3.71
C CYS A 19 -17.28 -1.77 -2.85
N ASP A 20 -18.56 -1.66 -2.50
CA ASP A 20 -19.30 -2.60 -1.67
C ASP A 20 -20.21 -3.55 -2.47
N ALA A 21 -20.26 -3.43 -3.80
CA ALA A 21 -21.17 -4.20 -4.64
C ALA A 21 -20.95 -5.72 -4.57
N ASN A 22 -19.68 -6.14 -4.48
CA ASN A 22 -19.29 -7.53 -4.31
C ASN A 22 -17.84 -7.62 -3.86
N GLN A 23 -17.40 -8.83 -3.53
CA GLN A 23 -16.06 -9.06 -2.99
C GLN A 23 -14.92 -8.72 -3.96
N MET A 24 -15.16 -8.84 -5.27
CA MET A 24 -14.17 -8.40 -6.27
C MET A 24 -14.00 -6.88 -6.22
N SER A 25 -15.11 -6.14 -6.15
CA SER A 25 -15.12 -4.67 -6.02
C SER A 25 -14.44 -4.21 -4.74
N MET A 26 -14.72 -4.89 -3.62
CA MET A 26 -14.04 -4.63 -2.33
C MET A 26 -12.52 -4.84 -2.44
N ASN A 27 -12.09 -5.96 -3.03
CA ASN A 27 -10.68 -6.27 -3.23
C ASN A 27 -9.99 -5.20 -4.10
N LEU A 28 -10.64 -4.76 -5.19
CA LEU A 28 -10.09 -3.72 -6.06
C LEU A 28 -10.01 -2.37 -5.36
N CYS A 29 -11.03 -1.96 -4.60
CA CYS A 29 -10.98 -0.71 -3.86
C CYS A 29 -9.89 -0.72 -2.77
N ALA A 30 -9.74 -1.83 -2.02
CA ALA A 30 -8.65 -1.97 -1.07
C ALA A 30 -7.26 -1.90 -1.75
N TRP A 31 -7.12 -2.44 -2.95
CA TRP A 31 -5.89 -2.29 -3.74
C TRP A 31 -5.66 -0.86 -4.22
N ARG A 32 -6.72 -0.14 -4.62
CA ARG A 32 -6.63 1.27 -5.00
C ARG A 32 -6.11 2.10 -3.84
N GLU A 33 -6.67 1.91 -2.65
CA GLU A 33 -6.25 2.62 -1.42
C GLU A 33 -4.79 2.31 -1.08
N GLN A 34 -4.38 1.05 -1.19
CA GLN A 34 -2.98 0.66 -0.99
C GLN A 34 -2.05 1.41 -1.95
N ILE A 35 -2.40 1.48 -3.24
CA ILE A 35 -1.59 2.17 -4.26
C ILE A 35 -1.53 3.67 -3.94
N VAL A 36 -2.65 4.29 -3.58
CA VAL A 36 -2.69 5.72 -3.21
C VAL A 36 -1.81 6.00 -2.00
N ALA A 37 -1.82 5.14 -0.97
CA ALA A 37 -0.93 5.28 0.18
C ALA A 37 0.55 5.13 -0.19
N GLU A 38 0.88 4.18 -1.07
CA GLU A 38 2.24 3.99 -1.57
C GLU A 38 2.74 5.19 -2.39
N GLN A 39 1.90 5.78 -3.24
CA GLN A 39 2.22 6.99 -3.98
C GLN A 39 2.42 8.21 -3.06
N LYS A 40 1.60 8.35 -2.02
CA LYS A 40 1.80 9.42 -1.01
C LYS A 40 3.13 9.26 -0.28
N LEU A 41 3.51 8.04 0.08
CA LEU A 41 4.82 7.77 0.68
C LEU A 41 5.96 8.18 -0.26
N GLU A 42 5.86 7.89 -1.56
CA GLU A 42 6.85 8.31 -2.56
C GLU A 42 6.93 9.84 -2.64
N GLN A 43 5.80 10.55 -2.65
CA GLN A 43 5.77 12.02 -2.61
C GLN A 43 6.45 12.60 -1.36
N VAL A 44 6.24 11.98 -0.19
CA VAL A 44 6.93 12.37 1.05
C VAL A 44 8.45 12.21 0.90
N VAL A 45 8.91 11.11 0.32
CA VAL A 45 10.34 10.85 0.08
C VAL A 45 10.93 11.86 -0.90
N GLU A 46 10.26 12.14 -2.01
CA GLU A 46 10.68 13.14 -2.99
C GLU A 46 10.70 14.55 -2.40
N GLY A 47 9.75 14.88 -1.52
CA GLY A 47 9.77 16.13 -0.76
C GLY A 47 11.04 16.29 0.10
N LYS A 48 11.57 15.19 0.66
CA LYS A 48 12.85 15.20 1.38
C LYS A 48 14.05 15.27 0.44
N ALA A 49 13.94 14.74 -0.79
CA ALA A 49 14.98 14.84 -1.81
C ALA A 49 15.28 16.28 -2.22
N ALA A 50 14.25 17.12 -2.28
CA ALA A 50 14.39 18.55 -2.54
C ALA A 50 15.22 19.28 -1.46
N VAL A 51 15.34 18.69 -0.26
CA VAL A 51 16.14 19.22 0.85
C VAL A 51 17.56 18.63 0.84
N SER A 52 17.70 17.32 0.59
CA SER A 52 19.01 16.66 0.56
C SER A 52 18.97 15.30 -0.15
N ALA A 53 19.89 15.08 -1.10
CA ALA A 53 20.06 13.79 -1.77
C ALA A 53 20.52 12.68 -0.82
N SER A 54 21.37 12.99 0.18
CA SER A 54 21.81 11.99 1.16
C SER A 54 20.68 11.58 2.11
N CYS A 55 19.76 12.51 2.40
CA CYS A 55 18.54 12.23 3.15
C CYS A 55 17.64 11.24 2.41
N LYS A 56 17.41 11.48 1.10
CA LYS A 56 16.62 10.58 0.24
C LYS A 56 17.19 9.16 0.28
N ALA A 57 18.49 9.01 0.02
CA ALA A 57 19.14 7.70 -0.01
C ALA A 57 19.03 6.95 1.33
N ALA A 58 19.15 7.64 2.46
CA ALA A 58 18.97 7.05 3.78
C ALA A 58 17.53 6.54 3.99
N ILE A 59 16.54 7.35 3.61
CA ILE A 59 15.12 6.97 3.71
C ILE A 59 14.80 5.81 2.77
N GLU A 60 15.27 5.82 1.52
CA GLU A 60 15.04 4.74 0.55
C GLU A 60 15.63 3.41 1.03
N LYS A 61 16.85 3.43 1.57
CA LYS A 61 17.47 2.23 2.17
C LYS A 61 16.62 1.68 3.32
N ARG A 62 16.11 2.56 4.19
CA ARG A 62 15.19 2.17 5.27
C ARG A 62 13.89 1.60 4.73
N LEU A 63 13.32 2.23 3.71
CA LEU A 63 12.05 1.83 3.09
C LEU A 63 12.14 0.47 2.42
N THR A 64 13.24 0.14 1.75
CA THR A 64 13.43 -1.18 1.14
C THR A 64 13.32 -2.29 2.19
N ALA A 65 14.06 -2.17 3.30
CA ALA A 65 14.01 -3.17 4.37
C ALA A 65 12.64 -3.19 5.08
N TRP A 66 12.01 -2.03 5.24
CA TRP A 66 10.70 -1.92 5.86
C TRP A 66 9.58 -2.51 4.99
N LYS A 67 9.55 -2.25 3.67
CA LYS A 67 8.54 -2.77 2.73
C LYS A 67 8.51 -4.30 2.76
N THR A 68 9.69 -4.94 2.76
CA THR A 68 9.79 -6.41 2.89
C THR A 68 9.18 -6.92 4.20
N ARG A 69 9.48 -6.27 5.33
CA ARG A 69 8.90 -6.63 6.63
C ARG A 69 7.40 -6.38 6.70
N ARG A 70 6.92 -5.22 6.21
CA ARG A 70 5.51 -4.87 6.10
C ARG A 70 4.75 -5.95 5.35
N ASP A 71 5.25 -6.33 4.18
CA ASP A 71 4.58 -7.29 3.31
C ASP A 71 4.48 -8.68 3.94
N ALA A 72 5.56 -9.16 4.57
CA ALA A 72 5.57 -10.42 5.29
C ALA A 72 4.61 -10.41 6.49
N ASN A 73 4.63 -9.33 7.30
CA ASN A 73 3.79 -9.20 8.49
C ASN A 73 2.31 -9.08 8.13
N CYS A 74 1.96 -8.28 7.12
CA CYS A 74 0.59 -8.13 6.66
C CYS A 74 0.05 -9.44 6.09
N LYS A 75 0.84 -10.18 5.30
CA LYS A 75 0.46 -11.51 4.82
C LYS A 75 0.21 -12.45 5.99
N LYS A 76 1.15 -12.53 6.95
CA LYS A 76 1.03 -13.41 8.11
C LYS A 76 -0.20 -13.08 8.97
N SER A 77 -0.44 -11.79 9.26
CA SER A 77 -1.57 -11.38 10.08
C SER A 77 -2.90 -11.65 9.38
N ALA A 78 -3.01 -11.30 8.09
CA ALA A 78 -4.22 -11.54 7.32
C ALA A 78 -4.51 -13.04 7.15
N SER A 79 -3.49 -13.88 6.90
CA SER A 79 -3.68 -15.33 6.83
C SER A 79 -4.09 -15.96 8.15
N ARG A 80 -3.64 -15.41 9.29
CA ARG A 80 -4.07 -15.89 10.62
C ARG A 80 -5.55 -15.59 10.88
N GLU A 81 -6.06 -14.47 10.40
CA GLU A 81 -7.43 -14.03 10.65
C GLU A 81 -8.42 -14.58 9.61
N TRP A 82 -8.02 -14.60 8.34
CA TRP A 82 -8.89 -14.92 7.20
C TRP A 82 -8.54 -16.22 6.50
N GLY A 83 -7.49 -16.92 6.94
CA GLY A 83 -7.01 -18.15 6.31
C GLY A 83 -6.64 -17.92 4.84
N GLY A 84 -7.20 -18.75 3.95
CA GLY A 84 -7.16 -18.59 2.50
C GLY A 84 -8.47 -18.06 1.90
N GLY A 85 -9.36 -17.49 2.72
CA GLY A 85 -10.67 -17.02 2.28
C GLY A 85 -10.60 -15.83 1.34
N SER A 86 -11.73 -15.52 0.71
CA SER A 86 -11.86 -14.44 -0.28
C SER A 86 -11.61 -13.03 0.27
N MET A 87 -11.60 -12.86 1.60
CA MET A 87 -11.21 -11.62 2.28
C MET A 87 -9.70 -11.46 2.48
N LEU A 88 -8.90 -12.53 2.32
CA LEU A 88 -7.45 -12.46 2.51
C LEU A 88 -6.78 -11.34 1.70
N PRO A 89 -7.07 -11.14 0.40
CA PRO A 89 -6.45 -10.09 -0.39
C PRO A 89 -6.83 -8.68 0.08
N THR A 90 -8.09 -8.47 0.48
CA THR A 90 -8.58 -7.21 1.07
C THR A 90 -7.82 -6.92 2.37
N ALA A 91 -7.77 -7.88 3.29
CA ALA A 91 -7.11 -7.71 4.59
C ALA A 91 -5.60 -7.41 4.45
N VAL A 92 -4.91 -8.06 3.51
CA VAL A 92 -3.51 -7.74 3.20
C VAL A 92 -3.36 -6.30 2.71
N ALA A 93 -4.22 -5.86 1.80
CA ALA A 93 -4.14 -4.51 1.24
C ALA A 93 -4.45 -3.42 2.27
N MET A 94 -5.46 -3.63 3.12
CA MET A 94 -5.79 -2.72 4.23
C MET A 94 -4.64 -2.61 5.22
N CYS A 95 -4.03 -3.74 5.62
CA CYS A 95 -2.85 -3.73 6.49
C CYS A 95 -1.69 -2.96 5.86
N LYS A 96 -1.39 -3.21 4.59
CA LYS A 96 -0.33 -2.48 3.88
C LYS A 96 -0.61 -0.99 3.82
N THR A 97 -1.85 -0.59 3.61
CA THR A 97 -2.28 0.83 3.60
C THR A 97 -1.97 1.48 4.95
N ALA A 98 -2.48 0.92 6.04
CA ALA A 98 -2.29 1.46 7.38
C ALA A 98 -0.81 1.57 7.79
N GLU A 99 -0.01 0.54 7.50
CA GLU A 99 1.43 0.57 7.77
C GLU A 99 2.15 1.63 6.93
N THR A 100 1.74 1.84 5.68
CA THR A 100 2.33 2.83 4.78
C THR A 100 2.02 4.25 5.22
N GLU A 101 0.81 4.51 5.69
CA GLU A 101 0.46 5.80 6.29
C GLU A 101 1.25 6.07 7.57
N ARG A 102 1.45 5.05 8.42
CA ARG A 102 2.30 5.17 9.62
C ARG A 102 3.75 5.50 9.26
N MET A 103 4.32 4.83 8.27
CA MET A 103 5.68 5.10 7.81
C MET A 103 5.82 6.48 7.18
N SER A 104 4.81 6.93 6.43
CA SER A 104 4.79 8.29 5.84
C SER A 104 4.89 9.35 6.95
N LYS A 105 4.03 9.24 7.98
CA LYS A 105 4.06 10.12 9.15
C LYS A 105 5.40 10.06 9.89
N ALA A 106 6.00 8.86 10.00
CA ALA A 106 7.30 8.69 10.64
C ALA A 106 8.42 9.42 9.86
N ILE A 107 8.44 9.33 8.53
CA ILE A 107 9.42 10.05 7.69
C ILE A 107 9.21 11.55 7.76
N GLU A 108 7.96 12.02 7.77
CA GLU A 108 7.64 13.43 7.93
C GLU A 108 8.22 13.97 9.24
N ALA A 109 8.03 13.24 10.34
CA ALA A 109 8.44 13.63 11.70
C ALA A 109 9.94 13.49 11.98
N SER A 110 10.57 12.36 11.62
CA SER A 110 11.99 12.10 11.96
C SER A 110 12.98 12.54 10.87
N GLY A 111 12.48 12.96 9.70
CA GLY A 111 13.29 13.37 8.57
C GLY A 111 14.21 12.24 8.10
N CYS A 112 15.52 12.51 8.08
CA CYS A 112 16.54 11.62 7.51
C CYS A 112 17.09 10.59 8.50
N ARG A 113 16.63 10.59 9.76
CA ARG A 113 17.04 9.65 10.81
C ARG A 113 16.03 8.52 10.95
#